data_AF-A0A972I0Y8-F1
#
_entry.id   AF-A0A972I0Y8-F1
#
_cell.length_a   1.000
_cell.length_b   1.000
_cell.length_c   1.000
_cell.angle_alpha   90.00
_cell.angle_beta   90.00
_cell.angle_gamma   90.00
#
_symmetry.space_group_name_H-M   'P 1'
#
loop_
_entity.id
_entity.type
_entity.pdbx_description
1 polymer ?
#
loop_
_entity_poly.entity_id
_entity_poly.type
_entity_poly.pdbx_seq_one_letter_code
_entity_poly.pdbx_strand_id
1 'polypeptide(L)'
;MFKAYDYAYQIEVTLKSLFKRNRFEIGGIVDANFIERNPFIAIAFALGNFYNKVDTSFKYRIDEFFEVNYSEMGKSMAEIGEEKVKRIVEDFKEIVATI
;
A
#
# COMPACT_ATOMS: atom_id res chain seq x y z
N MET A 1 8.90 -11.25 16.89
CA MET A 1 9.85 -11.14 15.77
C MET A 1 9.07 -10.60 14.60
N PHE A 2 9.49 -9.47 14.05
CA PHE A 2 8.81 -8.81 12.95
C PHE A 2 8.72 -9.75 11.73
N LYS A 3 7.49 -10.05 11.31
CA LYS A 3 7.21 -10.87 10.12
C LYS A 3 6.73 -9.97 8.99
N ALA A 4 7.67 -9.31 8.31
CA ALA A 4 7.38 -8.37 7.22
C ALA A 4 6.44 -8.96 6.15
N TYR A 5 6.68 -10.22 5.76
CA TYR A 5 5.83 -10.94 4.81
C TYR A 5 4.34 -11.00 5.21
N ASP A 6 4.00 -11.11 6.50
CA ASP A 6 2.60 -11.16 6.94
C ASP A 6 1.88 -9.83 6.69
N TYR A 7 2.58 -8.70 6.80
CA TYR A 7 2.07 -7.38 6.46
C TYR A 7 1.98 -7.20 4.94
N ALA A 8 2.98 -7.67 4.19
CA ALA A 8 2.97 -7.64 2.74
C ALA A 8 1.80 -8.44 2.16
N TYR A 9 1.50 -9.61 2.74
CA TYR A 9 0.36 -10.44 2.37
C TYR A 9 -0.98 -9.75 2.62
N GLN A 10 -1.10 -8.98 3.71
CA GLN A 10 -2.31 -8.19 3.97
C GLN A 10 -2.55 -7.12 2.90
N ILE A 11 -1.49 -6.47 2.42
CA ILE A 11 -1.59 -5.52 1.30
C ILE A 11 -1.96 -6.27 0.02
N GLU A 12 -1.33 -7.42 -0.28
CA GLU A 12 -1.65 -8.25 -1.44
C GLU A 12 -3.15 -8.61 -1.49
N VAL A 13 -3.74 -9.04 -0.36
CA VAL A 13 -5.17 -9.35 -0.28
C VAL A 13 -6.02 -8.14 -0.65
N THR A 14 -5.70 -6.96 -0.12
CA THR A 14 -6.40 -5.71 -0.45
C THR A 14 -6.25 -5.37 -1.93
N LEU A 15 -5.05 -5.44 -2.50
CA LEU A 15 -4.79 -5.11 -3.90
C LEU A 15 -5.50 -6.08 -4.86
N LYS A 16 -5.49 -7.39 -4.56
CA LYS A 16 -6.21 -8.39 -5.35
C LYS A 16 -7.71 -8.11 -5.37
N SER A 17 -8.29 -7.71 -4.23
CA SER A 17 -9.68 -7.30 -4.14
C SER A 17 -9.97 -6.07 -5.00
N LEU A 18 -9.12 -5.03 -4.89
CA LEU A 18 -9.29 -3.76 -5.62
C LEU A 18 -9.21 -3.94 -7.14
N PHE A 19 -8.20 -4.67 -7.61
CA PHE A 19 -7.96 -4.82 -9.04
C PHE A 19 -8.71 -5.98 -9.67
N LYS A 20 -9.23 -6.93 -8.87
CA LYS A 20 -9.82 -8.21 -9.34
C LYS A 20 -8.82 -9.00 -10.19
N ARG A 21 -7.56 -9.05 -9.76
CA ARG A 21 -6.42 -9.65 -10.46
C ARG A 21 -5.61 -10.59 -9.57
N ASN A 22 -4.88 -11.51 -10.19
CA ASN A 22 -4.08 -12.57 -9.59
C ASN A 22 -2.56 -12.26 -9.61
N ARG A 23 -1.76 -13.16 -9.04
CA ARG A 23 -0.28 -13.11 -9.05
C ARG A 23 0.25 -12.98 -10.49
N PHE A 24 1.28 -12.16 -10.69
CA PHE A 24 1.91 -11.79 -11.97
C PHE A 24 1.13 -10.85 -12.90
N GLU A 25 -0.15 -10.64 -12.66
CA GLU A 25 -0.89 -9.57 -13.33
C GLU A 25 -0.45 -8.20 -12.76
N ILE A 26 -0.62 -7.12 -13.54
CA ILE A 26 -0.16 -5.78 -13.17
C ILE A 26 1.36 -5.75 -12.89
N GLY A 27 2.13 -6.46 -13.71
CA GLY A 27 3.60 -6.47 -13.61
C GLY A 27 4.16 -7.05 -12.31
N GLY A 28 3.35 -7.80 -11.55
CA GLY A 28 3.77 -8.39 -10.27
C GLY A 28 3.73 -7.42 -9.08
N ILE A 29 3.22 -6.19 -9.24
CA ILE A 29 3.12 -5.18 -8.17
C ILE A 29 2.27 -5.68 -6.99
N VAL A 30 1.31 -6.56 -7.25
CA VAL A 30 0.40 -7.13 -6.24
C VAL A 30 0.96 -8.35 -5.50
N ASP A 31 2.17 -8.82 -5.83
CA ASP A 31 2.79 -9.99 -5.17
C ASP A 31 3.39 -9.61 -3.82
N ALA A 32 3.07 -10.35 -2.74
CA ALA A 32 3.65 -10.10 -1.42
C ALA A 32 5.19 -10.02 -1.39
N ASN A 33 5.92 -10.78 -2.23
CA ASN A 33 7.38 -10.68 -2.29
C ASN A 33 7.85 -9.34 -2.85
N PHE A 34 7.11 -8.78 -3.82
CA PHE A 34 7.39 -7.44 -4.35
C PHE A 34 7.03 -6.39 -3.30
N ILE A 35 5.85 -6.51 -2.68
CA ILE A 35 5.32 -5.59 -1.67
C ILE A 35 6.22 -5.56 -0.44
N GLU A 36 6.74 -6.69 0.02
CA GLU A 36 7.65 -6.73 1.18
C GLU A 36 8.90 -5.89 0.94
N ARG A 37 9.40 -5.88 -0.31
CA ARG A 37 10.58 -5.12 -0.73
C ARG A 37 10.26 -3.67 -1.11
N ASN A 38 9.03 -3.39 -1.51
CA ASN A 38 8.60 -2.09 -2.05
C ASN A 38 7.16 -1.72 -1.61
N PRO A 39 6.87 -1.67 -0.30
CA PRO A 39 5.51 -1.55 0.21
C PRO A 39 4.84 -0.24 -0.23
N PHE A 40 5.56 0.87 -0.14
CA PHE A 40 5.02 2.18 -0.50
C PHE A 40 4.71 2.28 -2.00
N ILE A 41 5.52 1.67 -2.88
CA ILE A 41 5.29 1.69 -4.33
C ILE A 41 3.97 0.98 -4.66
N ALA A 42 3.75 -0.21 -4.08
CA ALA A 42 2.52 -0.96 -4.32
C ALA A 42 1.27 -0.24 -3.79
N ILE A 43 1.37 0.38 -2.61
CA ILE A 43 0.28 1.19 -2.04
C ILE A 43 0.01 2.44 -2.89
N ALA A 44 1.05 3.17 -3.28
CA ALA A 44 0.91 4.37 -4.09
C ALA A 44 0.32 4.07 -5.47
N PHE A 45 0.68 2.93 -6.07
CA PHE A 45 0.05 2.45 -7.30
C PHE A 45 -1.47 2.26 -7.12
N ALA A 46 -1.88 1.67 -5.99
CA ALA A 46 -3.29 1.45 -5.68
C ALA A 46 -4.06 2.76 -5.46
N LEU A 47 -3.54 3.65 -4.61
CA LEU A 47 -4.18 4.94 -4.32
C LEU A 47 -4.19 5.85 -5.56
N GLY A 48 -3.11 5.85 -6.34
CA GLY A 48 -3.01 6.57 -7.61
C GLY A 48 -4.08 6.17 -8.64
N ASN A 49 -4.49 4.90 -8.66
CA ASN A 49 -5.59 4.42 -9.52
C ASN A 49 -6.95 5.06 -9.19
N PHE A 50 -7.12 5.59 -7.98
CA PHE A 50 -8.32 6.29 -7.52
C PHE A 50 -8.20 7.81 -7.59
N TYR A 51 -6.99 8.36 -7.60
CA TYR A 51 -6.74 9.80 -7.42
C TYR A 51 -7.61 10.69 -8.31
N ASN A 52 -7.71 10.39 -9.61
CA ASN A 52 -8.52 11.19 -10.54
C ASN A 52 -10.02 10.86 -10.56
N LYS A 53 -10.46 9.85 -9.81
CA LYS A 53 -11.85 9.34 -9.80
C LYS A 53 -12.63 9.73 -8.53
N VAL A 54 -11.93 10.13 -7.48
CA VAL A 54 -12.50 10.48 -6.17
C VAL A 54 -12.68 11.99 -6.02
N ASP A 55 -13.52 12.41 -5.07
CA ASP A 55 -13.75 13.82 -4.77
C ASP A 55 -12.55 14.49 -4.08
N THR A 56 -12.62 15.81 -3.92
CA THR A 56 -11.55 16.62 -3.32
C THR A 56 -11.24 16.24 -1.88
N SER A 57 -12.26 15.87 -1.09
CA SER A 57 -12.05 15.47 0.31
C SER A 57 -11.25 14.18 0.40
N PHE A 58 -11.51 13.26 -0.52
CA PHE A 58 -10.79 12.00 -0.58
C PHE A 58 -9.38 12.16 -1.14
N LYS A 59 -9.20 13.02 -2.15
CA LYS A 59 -7.85 13.38 -2.66
C LYS A 59 -6.94 13.86 -1.53
N TYR A 60 -7.46 14.70 -0.63
CA TYR A 60 -6.70 15.19 0.52
C TYR A 60 -6.18 14.05 1.41
N ARG A 61 -6.99 13.01 1.64
CA ARG A 61 -6.55 11.84 2.43
C ARG A 61 -5.46 11.03 1.73
N ILE A 62 -5.51 10.92 0.40
CA ILE A 62 -4.44 10.28 -0.37
C ILE A 62 -3.16 11.13 -0.31
N ASP A 63 -3.29 12.45 -0.47
CA ASP A 63 -2.16 13.39 -0.40
C ASP A 63 -1.50 13.37 0.99
N GLU A 64 -2.28 13.40 2.06
CA GLU A 64 -1.81 13.29 3.45
C GLU A 64 -1.06 11.96 3.68
N PHE A 65 -1.62 10.85 3.20
CA PHE A 65 -0.94 9.55 3.30
C PHE A 65 0.42 9.56 2.59
N PHE A 66 0.52 10.19 1.42
CA PHE A 66 1.78 10.31 0.69
C PHE A 66 2.77 11.22 1.40
N GLU A 67 2.34 12.37 1.92
CA GLU A 67 3.19 13.31 2.64
C GLU A 67 3.82 12.65 3.88
N VAL A 68 3.00 11.96 4.69
CA VAL A 68 3.43 11.32 5.95
C VAL A 68 4.41 10.16 5.73
N ASN A 69 4.36 9.52 4.57
CA ASN A 69 5.13 8.30 4.29
C ASN A 69 6.14 8.45 3.15
N TYR A 70 6.30 9.66 2.59
CA TYR A 70 7.23 9.94 1.49
C TYR A 70 8.68 9.53 1.81
N SER A 71 9.11 9.71 3.06
CA SER A 71 10.46 9.34 3.52
C SER A 71 10.76 7.84 3.49
N GLU A 72 9.72 7.01 3.36
CA GLU A 72 9.83 5.54 3.31
C GLU A 72 9.85 5.00 1.88
N MET A 73 9.80 5.88 0.89
CA MET A 73 9.86 5.50 -0.51
C MET A 73 11.15 4.77 -0.85
N GLY A 74 11.03 3.64 -1.55
CA GLY A 74 12.16 2.80 -1.95
C GLY A 74 12.74 1.90 -0.84
N LYS A 75 12.23 1.99 0.39
CA LYS A 75 12.63 1.10 1.49
C LYS A 75 11.76 -0.15 1.52
N SER A 76 12.37 -1.28 1.87
CA SER A 76 11.65 -2.50 2.23
C SER A 76 10.96 -2.38 3.59
N MET A 77 9.99 -3.25 3.85
CA MET A 77 9.32 -3.32 5.15
C MET A 77 10.30 -3.53 6.30
N ALA A 78 11.36 -4.33 6.09
CA ALA A 78 12.42 -4.56 7.07
C ALA A 78 13.16 -3.27 7.43
N GLU A 79 13.46 -2.43 6.44
CA GLU A 79 14.14 -1.13 6.63
C GLU A 79 13.23 -0.08 7.29
N ILE A 80 11.92 -0.13 7.03
CA ILE A 80 10.93 0.77 7.63
C ILE A 80 10.70 0.43 9.13
N GLY A 81 10.73 -0.85 9.46
CA GLY A 81 10.52 -1.34 10.83
C GLY A 81 9.03 -1.58 11.17
N GLU A 82 8.80 -2.54 12.06
CA GLU A 82 7.47 -3.12 12.34
C GLU A 82 6.41 -2.09 12.71
N GLU A 83 6.71 -1.20 13.66
CA GLU A 83 5.74 -0.22 14.16
C GLU A 83 5.26 0.76 13.08
N LYS A 84 6.16 1.18 12.18
CA LYS A 84 5.79 2.09 11.09
C LYS A 84 5.09 1.33 9.95
N VAL A 85 5.52 0.11 9.63
CA VAL A 85 4.82 -0.76 8.66
C VAL A 85 3.38 -1.03 9.10
N LYS A 86 3.17 -1.35 10.39
CA LYS A 86 1.83 -1.59 10.93
C LYS A 86 0.91 -0.40 10.70
N ARG A 87 1.35 0.82 11.05
CA ARG A 87 0.59 2.06 10.81
C ARG A 87 0.30 2.28 9.33
N ILE A 88 1.30 2.13 8.46
CA ILE A 88 1.13 2.26 7.01
C ILE A 88 0.05 1.31 6.47
N VAL A 89 0.03 0.06 6.93
CA VAL A 89 -0.95 -0.95 6.51
C VAL A 89 -2.34 -0.63 7.03
N GLU A 90 -2.45 -0.16 8.27
CA GLU A 90 -3.72 0.28 8.88
C GLU A 90 -4.30 1.48 8.12
N ASP A 91 -3.53 2.55 7.97
CA ASP A 91 -3.92 3.76 7.25
C ASP A 91 -4.35 3.44 5.80
N PHE A 92 -3.58 2.60 5.10
CA PHE A 92 -3.90 2.18 3.75
C PHE A 92 -5.25 1.46 3.66
N LYS A 93 -5.52 0.52 4.58
CA LYS A 93 -6.79 -0.21 4.61
C LYS A 93 -7.96 0.70 4.93
N GLU A 94 -7.78 1.65 5.84
CA GLU A 94 -8.82 2.63 6.19
C GLU A 94 -9.15 3.54 5.02
N ILE A 95 -8.14 4.01 4.27
CA ILE A 95 -8.37 4.78 3.04
C ILE A 95 -9.16 3.92 2.05
N VAL A 96 -8.68 2.72 1.71
CA VAL A 96 -9.34 1.84 0.73
C VAL A 96 -10.76 1.48 1.12
N ALA A 97 -11.06 1.22 2.40
CA ALA A 97 -12.39 0.85 2.87
C ALA A 97 -13.42 1.98 2.76
N THR A 98 -12.96 3.21 2.55
CA THR A 98 -13.80 4.41 2.43
C THR A 98 -13.95 4.91 0.98
N ILE A 99 -13.34 4.23 0.02
CA ILE A 99 -13.53 4.43 -1.43
C ILE A 99 -14.77 3.67 -1.88
#